data_AF-A0A260RE59-F1
#
_entry.id   AF-A0A260RE59-F1
#
_cell.length_a   1.000
_cell.length_b   1.000
_cell.length_c   1.000
_cell.angle_alpha   90.00
_cell.angle_beta   90.00
_cell.angle_gamma   90.00
#
_symmetry.space_group_name_H-M   'P 1'
#
loop_
_entity.id
_entity.type
_entity.pdbx_description
1 polymer ?
#
loop_
_entity_poly.entity_id
_entity_poly.type
_entity_poly.pdbx_seq_one_letter_code
_entity_poly.pdbx_strand_id
1 'polypeptide(L)'
;MTDAEPRIRRTRLYRRLVTRADGPLEPARAARRLSAYVYGNILILAAVAASTPGSIEHGTAAVLVLATAGTTFLAHVFADFVASSQIPEAHGNATDEQRKFKAVEELRDAVPILSSGTVPALMLALGWLSVIPAQWSELLAGGVIVVRIATIQMVTERIRGNPLTFRALLGGLATATVAALIVLAKVFLGH
;
A
#
# COMPACT_ATOMS: atom_id res chain seq x y z
N MET A 1 -34.76 34.50 4.95
CA MET A 1 -33.39 34.66 4.45
C MET A 1 -32.71 33.33 4.60
N THR A 2 -32.48 32.64 3.49
CA THR A 2 -31.91 31.29 3.41
C THR A 2 -30.39 31.42 3.27
N ASP A 3 -29.65 30.99 4.28
CA ASP A 3 -28.20 30.87 4.21
C ASP A 3 -27.82 29.80 3.18
N ALA A 4 -27.46 30.26 1.98
CA ALA A 4 -26.88 29.40 0.96
C ALA A 4 -25.40 29.17 1.32
N GLU A 5 -25.11 28.04 1.97
CA GLU A 5 -23.73 27.58 2.09
C GLU A 5 -23.08 27.50 0.68
N PRO A 6 -21.84 27.98 0.52
CA PRO A 6 -21.14 27.92 -0.74
C PRO A 6 -20.84 26.45 -1.07
N ARG A 7 -21.64 25.85 -1.94
CA ARG A 7 -21.36 24.52 -2.52
C ARG A 7 -20.10 24.61 -3.37
N ILE A 8 -18.93 24.40 -2.75
CA ILE A 8 -17.66 24.24 -3.45
C ILE A 8 -17.87 23.16 -4.51
N ARG A 9 -17.84 23.57 -5.78
CA ARG A 9 -18.08 22.69 -6.92
C ARG A 9 -16.88 21.77 -7.08
N ARG A 10 -16.84 20.69 -6.28
CA ARG A 10 -15.79 19.68 -6.30
C ARG A 10 -15.67 19.09 -7.71
N THR A 11 -14.49 19.20 -8.30
CA THR A 11 -14.22 18.71 -9.67
C THR A 11 -14.42 17.20 -9.77
N ARG A 12 -14.69 16.68 -10.97
CA ARG A 12 -14.83 15.23 -11.22
C ARG A 12 -13.59 14.46 -10.75
N LEU A 13 -12.40 15.08 -10.89
CA LEU A 13 -11.13 14.53 -10.41
C LEU A 13 -11.12 14.35 -8.88
N TYR A 14 -11.54 15.38 -8.13
CA TYR A 14 -11.67 15.28 -6.66
C TYR A 14 -12.62 14.15 -6.28
N ARG A 15 -13.78 14.03 -6.94
CA ARG A 15 -14.73 12.94 -6.63
C ARG A 15 -14.09 11.58 -6.87
N ARG A 16 -13.36 11.38 -7.98
CA ARG A 16 -12.67 10.11 -8.27
C ARG A 16 -11.56 9.77 -7.27
N LEU A 17 -10.86 10.78 -6.76
CA LEU A 17 -9.78 10.63 -5.79
C LEU A 17 -10.29 10.37 -4.36
N VAL A 18 -11.46 10.91 -3.99
CA VAL A 18 -11.98 10.87 -2.61
C VAL A 18 -13.06 9.82 -2.41
N THR A 19 -13.73 9.38 -3.48
CA THR A 19 -14.79 8.37 -3.39
C THR A 19 -14.30 6.99 -3.83
N ARG A 20 -14.83 5.95 -3.17
CA ARG A 20 -14.67 4.55 -3.56
C ARG A 20 -15.94 4.07 -4.27
N ALA A 21 -15.79 3.31 -5.36
CA ALA A 21 -16.91 2.82 -6.15
C ALA A 21 -17.85 1.92 -5.32
N ASP A 22 -17.30 1.06 -4.48
CA ASP A 22 -18.04 0.14 -3.62
C ASP A 22 -18.51 0.78 -2.29
N GLY A 23 -18.40 2.11 -2.15
CA GLY A 23 -18.69 2.81 -0.89
C GLY A 23 -17.60 2.65 0.20
N PRO A 24 -17.82 3.30 1.36
CA PRO A 24 -16.90 3.26 2.50
C PRO A 24 -16.83 1.85 3.12
N LEU A 25 -15.67 1.50 3.68
CA LEU A 25 -15.51 0.26 4.45
C LEU A 25 -15.95 0.46 5.90
N GLU A 26 -16.43 -0.63 6.50
CA GLU A 26 -16.60 -0.73 7.95
C GLU A 26 -15.27 -0.41 8.67
N PRO A 27 -15.28 0.28 9.83
CA PRO A 27 -14.06 0.68 10.55
C PRO A 27 -13.04 -0.45 10.76
N ALA A 28 -13.47 -1.66 11.15
CA ALA A 28 -12.58 -2.79 11.37
C ALA A 28 -11.87 -3.23 10.08
N ARG A 29 -12.59 -3.27 8.96
CA ARG A 29 -12.04 -3.58 7.63
C ARG A 29 -11.13 -2.49 7.11
N ALA A 30 -11.51 -1.23 7.31
CA ALA A 30 -10.68 -0.09 6.97
C ALA A 30 -9.33 -0.15 7.69
N ALA A 31 -9.33 -0.47 8.99
CA ALA A 31 -8.13 -0.64 9.79
C ALA A 31 -7.25 -1.81 9.29
N ARG A 32 -7.83 -2.99 9.03
CA ARG A 32 -7.10 -4.15 8.48
C ARG A 32 -6.43 -3.82 7.14
N ARG A 33 -7.20 -3.23 6.22
CA ARG A 33 -6.70 -2.87 4.88
C ARG A 33 -5.62 -1.80 4.92
N LEU A 34 -5.77 -0.81 5.81
CA LEU A 34 -4.77 0.23 5.99
C LEU A 34 -3.49 -0.34 6.63
N SER A 35 -3.62 -1.24 7.60
CA SER A 35 -2.49 -1.94 8.20
C SER A 35 -1.71 -2.73 7.13
N ALA A 36 -2.41 -3.54 6.33
CA ALA A 36 -1.83 -4.28 5.20
C ALA A 36 -1.12 -3.34 4.20
N TYR A 37 -1.71 -2.18 3.90
CA TYR A 37 -1.09 -1.17 3.04
C TYR A 37 0.21 -0.62 3.64
N VAL A 38 0.18 -0.16 4.89
CA VAL A 38 1.36 0.42 5.57
C VAL A 38 2.47 -0.63 5.70
N TYR A 39 2.13 -1.82 6.20
CA TYR A 39 3.06 -2.90 6.44
C TYR A 39 3.75 -3.36 5.15
N GLY A 40 2.97 -3.57 4.07
CA GLY A 40 3.52 -3.92 2.76
C GLY A 40 4.50 -2.85 2.24
N ASN A 41 4.14 -1.56 2.32
CA ASN A 41 5.04 -0.49 1.88
C ASN A 41 6.34 -0.46 2.68
N ILE A 42 6.32 -0.69 4.00
CA ILE A 42 7.55 -0.70 4.83
C ILE A 42 8.47 -1.84 4.41
N LEU A 43 7.93 -3.06 4.25
CA LEU A 43 8.74 -4.22 3.84
C LEU A 43 9.34 -4.05 2.45
N ILE A 44 8.56 -3.50 1.51
CA ILE A 44 9.05 -3.27 0.16
C ILE A 44 10.05 -2.12 0.11
N LEU A 45 9.86 -1.05 0.91
CA LEU A 45 10.87 -0.01 1.05
C LEU A 45 12.19 -0.59 1.54
N ALA A 46 12.15 -1.48 2.54
CA ALA A 46 13.35 -2.15 3.05
C ALA A 46 14.03 -3.02 1.98
N ALA A 47 13.26 -3.80 1.23
CA ALA A 47 13.78 -4.62 0.13
C ALA A 47 14.43 -3.78 -0.99
N VAL A 48 13.78 -2.69 -1.41
CA VAL A 48 14.33 -1.74 -2.38
C VAL A 48 15.58 -1.07 -1.82
N ALA A 49 15.55 -0.62 -0.56
CA ALA A 49 16.69 0.01 0.08
C ALA A 49 17.89 -0.94 0.24
N ALA A 50 17.67 -2.25 0.35
CA ALA A 50 18.74 -3.25 0.37
C ALA A 50 19.30 -3.60 -1.03
N SER A 51 18.73 -3.05 -2.10
CA SER A 51 19.19 -3.30 -3.46
C SER A 51 20.53 -2.61 -3.75
N THR A 52 21.30 -3.21 -4.65
CA THR A 52 22.59 -2.71 -5.14
C THR A 52 22.55 -2.67 -6.67
N PRO A 53 23.42 -1.88 -7.34
CA PRO A 53 23.48 -1.85 -8.79
C PRO A 53 23.61 -3.24 -9.41
N GLY A 54 24.51 -4.07 -8.86
CA GLY A 54 24.68 -5.45 -9.29
C GLY A 54 23.42 -6.31 -9.10
N SER A 55 22.71 -6.21 -7.98
CA SER A 55 21.49 -7.00 -7.79
C SER A 55 20.34 -6.57 -8.70
N ILE A 56 20.32 -5.30 -9.12
CA ILE A 56 19.37 -4.78 -10.10
C ILE A 56 19.71 -5.30 -11.50
N GLU A 57 20.97 -5.17 -11.91
CA GLU A 57 21.45 -5.62 -13.24
C GLU A 57 21.28 -7.13 -13.44
N HIS A 58 21.37 -7.93 -12.38
CA HIS A 58 21.13 -9.39 -12.44
C HIS A 58 19.66 -9.78 -12.21
N GLY A 59 18.76 -8.81 -12.00
CA GLY A 59 17.33 -9.03 -11.77
C GLY A 59 16.95 -9.56 -10.38
N THR A 60 17.92 -9.90 -9.53
CA THR A 60 17.66 -10.45 -8.19
C THR A 60 16.94 -9.47 -7.28
N ALA A 61 17.17 -8.15 -7.43
CA ALA A 61 16.43 -7.12 -6.70
C ALA A 61 14.92 -7.14 -6.99
N ALA A 62 14.54 -7.25 -8.28
CA ALA A 62 13.15 -7.32 -8.70
C ALA A 62 12.47 -8.60 -8.19
N VAL A 63 13.17 -9.73 -8.30
CA VAL A 63 12.70 -11.02 -7.77
C VAL A 63 12.53 -10.96 -6.26
N LEU A 64 13.48 -10.37 -5.52
CA LEU A 64 13.41 -10.25 -4.08
C LEU A 64 12.20 -9.41 -3.65
N VAL A 65 11.94 -8.27 -4.29
CA VAL A 65 10.76 -7.45 -4.03
C VAL A 65 9.45 -8.22 -4.27
N LEU A 66 9.35 -8.94 -5.40
CA LEU A 66 8.18 -9.78 -5.69
C LEU A 66 8.02 -10.92 -4.67
N ALA A 67 9.12 -11.58 -4.32
CA ALA A 67 9.14 -12.65 -3.33
C ALA A 67 8.73 -12.13 -1.96
N THR A 68 9.23 -10.97 -1.51
CA THR A 68 8.82 -10.33 -0.26
C THR A 68 7.33 -10.03 -0.25
N ALA A 69 6.79 -9.41 -1.32
CA ALA A 69 5.36 -9.12 -1.39
C ALA A 69 4.50 -10.40 -1.41
N GLY A 70 4.89 -11.39 -2.21
CA GLY A 70 4.18 -12.66 -2.36
C GLY A 70 4.18 -13.49 -1.09
N THR A 71 5.35 -13.70 -0.49
CA THR A 71 5.49 -14.47 0.76
C THR A 71 4.82 -13.78 1.94
N THR A 72 4.89 -12.45 2.04
CA THR A 72 4.18 -11.69 3.07
C THR A 72 2.68 -11.84 2.93
N PHE A 73 2.17 -11.77 1.70
CA PHE A 73 0.75 -11.99 1.43
C PHE A 73 0.31 -13.41 1.81
N LEU A 74 1.10 -14.43 1.42
CA LEU A 74 0.85 -15.82 1.82
C LEU A 74 0.86 -15.99 3.33
N ALA A 75 1.83 -15.40 4.03
CA ALA A 75 1.93 -15.44 5.49
C ALA A 75 0.70 -14.80 6.15
N HIS A 76 0.19 -13.70 5.59
CA HIS A 76 -1.03 -13.05 6.08
C HIS A 76 -2.25 -13.96 5.94
N VAL A 77 -2.44 -14.55 4.74
CA VAL A 77 -3.54 -15.50 4.48
C VAL A 77 -3.43 -16.74 5.38
N PHE A 78 -2.22 -17.25 5.57
CA PHE A 78 -1.97 -18.38 6.46
C PHE A 78 -2.30 -18.05 7.92
N ALA A 79 -1.89 -16.87 8.41
CA ALA A 79 -2.21 -16.43 9.76
C ALA A 79 -3.72 -16.31 9.99
N ASP A 80 -4.46 -15.75 9.03
CA ASP A 80 -5.93 -15.65 9.09
C ASP A 80 -6.59 -17.04 9.05
N PHE A 81 -6.09 -17.96 8.22
CA PHE A 81 -6.56 -19.33 8.17
C PHE A 81 -6.35 -20.06 9.51
N VAL A 82 -5.16 -19.93 10.11
CA VAL A 82 -4.86 -20.51 11.43
C VAL A 82 -5.77 -19.90 12.49
N ALA A 83 -5.90 -18.57 12.54
CA ALA A 83 -6.79 -17.91 13.51
C ALA A 83 -8.25 -18.37 13.37
N SER A 84 -8.74 -18.47 12.14
CA SER A 84 -10.13 -18.86 11.84
C SER A 84 -10.42 -20.33 12.14
N SER A 85 -9.43 -21.22 11.96
CA SER A 85 -9.58 -22.65 12.27
C SER A 85 -9.53 -22.94 13.77
N GLN A 86 -8.77 -22.15 14.54
CA GLN A 86 -8.61 -22.33 15.98
C GLN A 86 -9.69 -21.63 16.81
N ILE A 87 -10.40 -20.63 16.25
CA ILE A 87 -11.45 -19.88 16.95
C ILE A 87 -12.76 -19.92 16.13
N PRO A 88 -13.50 -21.05 16.12
CA PRO A 88 -14.73 -21.20 15.32
C PRO A 88 -15.85 -20.24 15.73
N GLU A 89 -15.90 -19.87 17.01
CA GLU A 89 -16.91 -18.95 17.59
C GLU A 89 -16.85 -17.54 16.98
N ALA A 90 -15.68 -17.12 16.48
CA ALA A 90 -15.49 -15.84 15.79
C ALA A 90 -16.25 -15.75 14.45
N HIS A 91 -16.79 -16.87 13.95
CA HIS A 91 -17.53 -16.96 12.69
C HIS A 91 -19.05 -17.14 12.90
N GLY A 92 -19.51 -17.35 14.15
CA GLY A 92 -20.92 -17.56 14.48
C GLY A 92 -21.58 -18.70 13.68
N ASN A 93 -22.92 -18.69 13.62
CA ASN A 93 -23.72 -19.62 12.82
C ASN A 93 -23.75 -19.23 11.32
N ALA A 94 -22.62 -18.77 10.78
CA ALA A 94 -22.55 -18.36 9.38
C ALA A 94 -22.67 -19.58 8.45
N THR A 95 -23.47 -19.43 7.39
CA THR A 95 -23.59 -20.42 6.31
C THR A 95 -22.28 -20.56 5.53
N ASP A 96 -22.11 -21.67 4.80
CA ASP A 96 -20.91 -21.87 3.98
C ASP A 96 -20.70 -20.78 2.93
N GLU A 97 -21.78 -20.20 2.39
CA GLU A 97 -21.68 -19.06 1.47
C GLU A 97 -21.18 -17.79 2.16
N GLN A 98 -21.67 -17.51 3.38
CA GLN A 98 -21.22 -16.36 4.16
C GLN A 98 -19.75 -16.49 4.54
N ARG A 99 -19.28 -17.71 4.85
CA ARG A 99 -17.86 -18.00 5.14
C ARG A 99 -16.98 -17.75 3.91
N LYS A 100 -17.37 -18.25 2.74
CA LYS A 100 -16.64 -18.02 1.49
C LYS A 100 -16.58 -16.53 1.14
N PHE A 101 -17.70 -15.82 1.29
CA PHE A 101 -17.75 -14.38 1.04
C PHE A 101 -16.78 -13.62 1.96
N LYS A 102 -16.79 -13.92 3.26
CA LYS A 102 -15.87 -13.31 4.24
C LYS A 102 -14.39 -13.59 3.92
N ALA A 103 -14.06 -14.83 3.53
CA ALA A 103 -12.70 -15.18 3.12
C ALA A 103 -12.22 -14.39 1.89
N VAL A 104 -13.09 -14.18 0.90
CA VAL A 104 -12.78 -13.33 -0.26
C VAL A 104 -12.55 -11.87 0.16
N GLU A 105 -13.34 -11.37 1.12
CA GLU A 105 -13.17 -10.02 1.64
C GLU A 105 -11.85 -9.83 2.39
N GLU A 106 -11.47 -10.78 3.23
CA GLU A 106 -10.18 -10.80 3.92
C GLU A 106 -9.01 -10.84 2.93
N LEU A 107 -9.10 -11.70 1.92
CA LEU A 107 -8.10 -11.76 0.84
C LEU A 107 -7.96 -10.41 0.12
N ARG A 108 -9.09 -9.76 -0.20
CA ARG A 108 -9.10 -8.43 -0.82
C ARG A 108 -8.51 -7.36 0.10
N ASP A 109 -8.69 -7.47 1.40
CA ASP A 109 -8.14 -6.54 2.38
C ASP A 109 -6.61 -6.72 2.52
N ALA A 110 -6.06 -7.89 2.17
CA ALA A 110 -4.62 -8.18 2.11
C ALA A 110 -3.94 -7.80 0.76
N VAL A 111 -4.69 -7.64 -0.34
CA VAL A 111 -4.16 -7.22 -1.67
C VAL A 111 -3.22 -5.99 -1.63
N PRO A 112 -3.41 -4.96 -0.77
CA PRO A 112 -2.46 -3.88 -0.61
C PRO A 112 -1.00 -4.32 -0.44
N ILE A 113 -0.74 -5.47 0.22
CA ILE A 113 0.59 -6.06 0.38
C ILE A 113 1.17 -6.41 -0.99
N LEU A 114 0.47 -7.22 -1.80
CA LEU A 114 0.93 -7.58 -3.15
C LEU A 114 1.17 -6.33 -4.01
N SER A 115 0.21 -5.41 -4.00
CA SER A 115 0.27 -4.19 -4.82
C SER A 115 1.42 -3.26 -4.43
N SER A 116 1.96 -3.39 -3.20
CA SER A 116 3.09 -2.58 -2.75
C SER A 116 4.39 -3.00 -3.43
N GLY A 117 4.55 -4.28 -3.78
CA GLY A 117 5.73 -4.80 -4.46
C GLY A 117 5.68 -4.75 -5.99
N THR A 118 4.48 -4.79 -6.59
CA THR A 118 4.34 -4.93 -8.05
C THR A 118 4.99 -3.78 -8.83
N VAL A 119 4.63 -2.53 -8.53
CA VAL A 119 5.16 -1.37 -9.29
C VAL A 119 6.66 -1.17 -9.04
N PRO A 120 7.17 -1.22 -7.79
CA PRO A 120 8.61 -1.15 -7.54
C PRO A 120 9.39 -2.27 -8.23
N ALA A 121 8.90 -3.52 -8.20
CA ALA A 121 9.55 -4.62 -8.91
C ALA A 121 9.63 -4.37 -10.41
N LEU A 122 8.58 -3.80 -11.02
CA LEU A 122 8.62 -3.40 -12.44
C LEU A 122 9.67 -2.31 -12.69
N MET A 123 9.78 -1.31 -11.81
CA MET A 123 10.82 -0.26 -11.94
C MET A 123 12.23 -0.85 -11.84
N LEU A 124 12.45 -1.80 -10.93
CA LEU A 124 13.73 -2.52 -10.82
C LEU A 124 14.00 -3.41 -12.05
N ALA A 125 12.97 -4.07 -12.58
CA ALA A 125 13.09 -4.90 -13.78
C ALA A 125 13.48 -4.08 -15.02
N LEU A 126 13.14 -2.79 -15.10
CA LEU A 126 13.64 -1.92 -16.17
C LEU A 126 15.17 -1.79 -16.16
N GLY A 127 15.79 -1.85 -14.97
CA GLY A 127 17.24 -1.80 -14.81
C GLY A 127 17.89 -3.12 -15.18
N TRP A 128 17.27 -4.23 -14.79
CA TRP A 128 17.67 -5.58 -15.22
C TRP A 128 17.66 -5.71 -16.74
N LEU A 129 16.60 -5.23 -17.39
CA LEU A 129 16.47 -5.26 -18.85
C LEU A 129 17.28 -4.16 -19.56
N SER A 130 18.11 -3.41 -18.82
CA SER A 130 18.95 -2.33 -19.35
C SER A 130 18.17 -1.23 -20.09
N VAL A 131 16.87 -1.07 -19.79
CA VAL A 131 16.01 0.00 -20.36
C VAL A 131 16.41 1.35 -19.77
N ILE A 132 16.77 1.36 -18.48
CA ILE A 132 17.28 2.53 -17.77
C ILE A 132 18.46 2.12 -16.87
N PRO A 133 19.35 3.05 -16.48
CA PRO A 133 20.43 2.75 -15.55
C PRO A 133 19.92 2.29 -14.17
N ALA A 134 20.66 1.38 -13.52
CA ALA A 134 20.26 0.78 -12.23
C ALA A 134 19.91 1.82 -11.15
N GLN A 135 20.68 2.91 -11.07
CA GLN A 135 20.43 4.04 -10.16
C GLN A 135 19.05 4.69 -10.36
N TRP A 136 18.59 4.82 -11.62
CA TRP A 136 17.28 5.39 -11.93
C TRP A 136 16.15 4.40 -11.62
N SER A 137 16.37 3.11 -11.90
CA SER A 137 15.45 2.04 -11.49
C SER A 137 15.23 2.00 -9.98
N GLU A 138 16.30 2.09 -9.21
CA GLU A 138 16.23 2.11 -7.74
C GLU A 138 15.50 3.36 -7.24
N LEU A 139 15.87 4.54 -7.75
CA LEU A 139 15.25 5.80 -7.37
C LEU A 139 13.75 5.83 -7.68
N LEU A 140 13.33 5.33 -8.85
CA LEU A 140 11.92 5.22 -9.22
C LEU A 140 11.18 4.22 -8.35
N ALA A 141 11.77 3.05 -8.08
CA ALA A 141 11.19 2.04 -7.20
C ALA A 141 10.96 2.59 -5.77
N GLY A 142 11.98 3.24 -5.20
CA GLY A 142 11.90 3.88 -3.89
C GLY A 142 10.90 5.04 -3.88
N GLY A 143 10.92 5.88 -4.93
CA GLY A 143 10.01 7.00 -5.10
C GLY A 143 8.54 6.59 -5.13
N VAL A 144 8.21 5.47 -5.80
CA VAL A 144 6.86 4.89 -5.78
C VAL A 144 6.39 4.59 -4.35
N ILE A 145 7.24 3.99 -3.53
CA ILE A 145 6.89 3.67 -2.14
C ILE A 145 6.76 4.93 -1.28
N VAL A 146 7.65 5.91 -1.45
CA VAL A 146 7.54 7.21 -0.76
C VAL A 146 6.21 7.89 -1.08
N VAL A 147 5.79 7.91 -2.35
CA VAL A 147 4.49 8.48 -2.76
C VAL A 147 3.32 7.69 -2.16
N ARG A 148 3.41 6.36 -2.10
CA ARG A 148 2.40 5.53 -1.43
C ARG A 148 2.29 5.87 0.06
N ILE A 149 3.41 6.03 0.75
CA ILE A 149 3.44 6.44 2.16
C ILE A 149 2.87 7.85 2.34
N ALA A 150 3.25 8.78 1.46
CA ALA A 150 2.74 10.15 1.46
C ALA A 150 1.21 10.23 1.36
N THR A 151 0.64 9.31 0.60
CA THR A 151 -0.80 9.28 0.30
C THR A 151 -1.60 8.43 1.27
N ILE A 152 -0.99 7.85 2.31
CA ILE A 152 -1.68 7.02 3.33
C ILE A 152 -2.90 7.75 3.89
N GLN A 153 -2.75 8.98 4.35
CA GLN A 153 -3.87 9.72 4.97
C GLN A 153 -5.01 9.98 3.98
N MET A 154 -4.67 10.26 2.72
CA MET A 154 -5.66 10.38 1.65
C MET A 154 -6.38 9.06 1.39
N VAL A 155 -5.65 7.95 1.37
CA VAL A 155 -6.20 6.60 1.24
C VAL A 155 -7.11 6.27 2.43
N THR A 156 -6.74 6.64 3.64
CA THR A 156 -7.54 6.45 4.86
C THR A 156 -8.88 7.15 4.77
N GLU A 157 -8.89 8.46 4.45
CA GLU A 157 -10.15 9.20 4.35
C GLU A 157 -11.02 8.68 3.20
N ARG A 158 -10.41 8.30 2.06
CA ARG A 158 -11.11 7.68 0.93
C ARG A 158 -11.76 6.34 1.32
N ILE A 159 -11.05 5.49 2.07
CA ILE A 159 -11.57 4.18 2.51
C ILE A 159 -12.72 4.36 3.51
N ARG A 160 -12.64 5.38 4.38
CA ARG A 160 -13.68 5.69 5.37
C ARG A 160 -14.86 6.49 4.80
N GLY A 161 -14.74 7.02 3.58
CA GLY A 161 -15.76 7.87 2.94
C GLY A 161 -15.81 9.30 3.49
N ASN A 162 -14.76 9.71 4.21
CA ASN A 162 -14.65 11.04 4.79
C ASN A 162 -14.12 12.05 3.75
N PRO A 163 -14.40 13.35 3.92
CA PRO A 163 -13.79 14.39 3.10
C PRO A 163 -12.28 14.48 3.39
N LEU A 164 -11.47 14.72 2.36
CA LEU A 164 -10.06 15.05 2.55
C LEU A 164 -9.93 16.38 3.31
N THR A 165 -9.27 16.34 4.46
CA THR A 165 -8.96 17.53 5.24
C THR A 165 -7.53 17.99 4.95
N PHE A 166 -7.27 19.30 5.09
CA PHE A 166 -5.92 19.84 4.95
C PHE A 166 -4.93 19.24 5.97
N ARG A 167 -5.41 18.91 7.17
CA ARG A 167 -4.63 18.22 8.21
C ARG A 167 -4.20 16.81 7.77
N ALA A 168 -5.08 16.06 7.10
CA ALA A 168 -4.74 14.75 6.54
C ALA A 168 -3.64 14.86 5.47
N LEU A 169 -3.71 15.88 4.60
CA LEU A 169 -2.67 16.14 3.60
C LEU A 169 -1.33 16.50 4.25
N LEU A 170 -1.33 17.38 5.26
CA LEU A 170 -0.13 17.73 6.04
C LEU A 170 0.48 16.51 6.75
N GLY A 171 -0.35 15.67 7.37
CA GLY A 171 0.11 14.44 8.02
C GLY A 171 0.74 13.47 7.03
N GLY A 172 0.13 13.31 5.84
CA GLY A 172 0.70 12.51 4.76
C GLY A 172 2.05 13.06 4.28
N LEU A 173 2.15 14.37 4.08
CA LEU A 173 3.39 15.04 3.68
C LEU A 173 4.51 14.83 4.72
N ALA A 174 4.21 14.99 6.02
CA ALA A 174 5.18 14.78 7.08
C ALA A 174 5.72 13.34 7.08
N THR A 175 4.85 12.33 6.95
CA THR A 175 5.27 10.92 6.85
C THR A 175 6.10 10.67 5.58
N ALA A 176 5.74 11.30 4.46
CA ALA A 176 6.51 11.24 3.22
C ALA A 176 7.92 11.79 3.39
N THR A 177 8.05 12.95 4.05
CA THR A 177 9.34 13.58 4.32
C THR A 177 10.24 12.65 5.13
N VAL A 178 9.71 12.02 6.19
CA VAL A 178 10.48 11.05 6.97
C VAL A 178 10.93 9.86 6.10
N ALA A 179 10.04 9.29 5.30
CA ALA A 179 10.39 8.18 4.41
C ALA A 179 11.43 8.59 3.35
N ALA A 180 11.30 9.78 2.77
CA ALA A 180 12.25 10.32 1.80
C ALA A 180 13.63 10.56 2.43
N LEU A 181 13.68 11.09 3.66
CA LEU A 181 14.93 11.27 4.39
C LEU A 181 15.63 9.93 4.66
N ILE A 182 14.88 8.86 4.96
CA ILE A 182 15.44 7.50 5.12
C ILE A 182 16.09 7.02 3.82
N VAL A 183 15.41 7.18 2.68
CA VAL A 183 15.94 6.80 1.37
C VAL A 183 17.19 7.62 1.02
N LEU A 184 17.13 8.94 1.18
CA LEU A 184 18.27 9.82 0.90
C LEU A 184 19.46 9.49 1.80
N ALA A 185 19.24 9.26 3.09
CA ALA A 185 20.29 8.84 4.00
C ALA A 185 20.98 7.55 3.51
N LYS A 186 20.21 6.55 3.03
CA LYS A 186 20.78 5.32 2.44
C LYS A 186 21.62 5.62 1.20
N VAL A 187 21.14 6.49 0.30
CA VAL A 187 21.88 6.86 -0.91
C VAL A 187 23.21 7.54 -0.54
N PHE A 188 23.19 8.50 0.39
CA PHE A 188 24.39 9.25 0.77
C PHE A 188 25.37 8.47 1.67
N LEU A 189 24.89 7.51 2.47
CA LEU A 189 25.73 6.67 3.35
C LEU A 189 26.17 5.35 2.69
N GLY A 190 25.50 4.95 1.60
CA GLY A 190 25.82 3.75 0.83
C GLY A 190 26.74 4.00 -0.36
N HIS A 191 27.17 5.25 -0.55
CA HIS A 191 28.32 5.64 -1.37
C HIS A 191 29.58 5.67 -0.51
#